data_AF-A0A3A3GJZ6-F1
#
_entry.id   AF-A0A3A3GJZ6-F1
#
_cell.length_a   1.000
_cell.length_b   1.000
_cell.length_c   1.000
_cell.angle_alpha   90.00
_cell.angle_beta   90.00
_cell.angle_gamma   90.00
#
_symmetry.space_group_name_H-M   'P 1'
#
loop_
_entity.id
_entity.type
_entity.pdbx_description
1 polymer ?
#
loop_
_entity_poly.entity_id
_entity_poly.type
_entity_poly.pdbx_seq_one_letter_code
_entity_poly.pdbx_strand_id
1 'polypeptide(L)'
;MVPAYSVSLAAYGGVPGASPSVLREAFSQAFSALRKNGGGILLVPAGLYDFGSYATSTYINLVKDLSNVAISAYGATFKATTTASVMPHMFYFLNFNNITIAGAGFADPGFTPWINWKGMYCVGIQSSKASRGFRMVDCHAERVLGLFGTNNNAATRQFLADVNIHGKVRYAYYGVGASFISEQVQVDLNCHNVRRAFIAYAMKNADIKVTASSTENWPGSNGLIALVCDGSDSGNVENVQVKVNASGAGIYGCYVHFYHQGPEVDGYMRDIDATVNATNVHSKQNLFLFDHESNGVQPKTARIWDRISLDGSVTGSLAGRIISNPSFSTSPGTVFVSEKLAGLTDLSKLPAYFRRKKTNELFTEIQ
;
A
#
# COMPACT_ATOMS: atom_id res chain seq x y z
N MET A 1 -9.35 6.66 -22.69
CA MET A 1 -10.78 7.08 -22.71
C MET A 1 -11.63 5.84 -22.52
N VAL A 2 -12.65 5.87 -21.66
CA VAL A 2 -13.59 4.75 -21.46
C VAL A 2 -14.72 4.88 -22.50
N PRO A 3 -15.04 3.84 -23.29
CA PRO A 3 -16.17 3.86 -24.22
C PRO A 3 -17.51 4.10 -23.52
N ALA A 4 -18.49 4.65 -24.23
CA ALA A 4 -19.85 4.85 -23.71
C ALA A 4 -20.68 3.55 -23.57
N TYR A 5 -20.15 2.41 -24.03
CA TYR A 5 -20.79 1.12 -23.88
C TYR A 5 -20.96 0.77 -22.39
N SER A 6 -22.12 0.27 -22.00
CA SER A 6 -22.45 -0.02 -20.60
C SER A 6 -23.17 -1.34 -20.48
N VAL A 7 -22.86 -2.09 -19.43
CA VAL A 7 -23.55 -3.32 -19.04
C VAL A 7 -23.87 -3.30 -17.56
N SER A 8 -25.01 -3.89 -17.19
CA SER A 8 -25.38 -4.09 -15.78
C SER A 8 -25.08 -5.51 -15.36
N LEU A 9 -24.47 -5.70 -14.19
CA LEU A 9 -24.21 -7.03 -13.64
C LEU A 9 -25.51 -7.84 -13.45
N ALA A 10 -26.62 -7.16 -13.12
CA ALA A 10 -27.93 -7.78 -12.96
C ALA A 10 -28.46 -8.43 -14.25
N ALA A 11 -28.09 -7.88 -15.43
CA ALA A 11 -28.50 -8.44 -16.72
C ALA A 11 -27.91 -9.85 -16.96
N TYR A 12 -26.85 -10.22 -16.23
CA TYR A 12 -26.22 -11.54 -16.25
C TYR A 12 -26.56 -12.37 -15.00
N GLY A 13 -27.59 -11.97 -14.23
CA GLY A 13 -28.01 -12.66 -13.01
C GLY A 13 -27.20 -12.32 -11.75
N GLY A 14 -26.20 -11.44 -11.85
CA GLY A 14 -25.42 -11.00 -10.70
C GLY A 14 -26.16 -9.95 -9.89
N VAL A 15 -27.08 -10.42 -9.06
CA VAL A 15 -27.88 -9.63 -8.12
C VAL A 15 -27.58 -10.03 -6.67
N PRO A 16 -27.83 -9.16 -5.68
CA PRO A 16 -27.71 -9.54 -4.28
C PRO A 16 -28.54 -10.79 -3.95
N GLY A 17 -27.96 -11.72 -3.19
CA GLY A 17 -28.57 -13.00 -2.83
C GLY A 17 -28.44 -14.11 -3.88
N ALA A 18 -27.90 -13.84 -5.07
CA ALA A 18 -27.55 -14.90 -6.02
C ALA A 18 -26.44 -15.80 -5.44
N SER A 19 -26.44 -17.07 -5.86
CA SER A 19 -25.44 -18.04 -5.38
C SER A 19 -24.02 -17.67 -5.85
N PRO A 20 -22.97 -18.10 -5.13
CA PRO A 20 -21.60 -17.78 -5.52
C PRO A 20 -21.22 -18.15 -6.96
N SER A 21 -21.73 -19.26 -7.49
CA SER A 21 -21.49 -19.67 -8.87
C SER A 21 -22.13 -18.72 -9.88
N VAL A 22 -23.37 -18.28 -9.62
CA VAL A 22 -24.08 -17.31 -10.46
C VAL A 22 -23.36 -15.96 -10.43
N LEU A 23 -22.88 -15.52 -9.26
CA LEU A 23 -22.13 -14.26 -9.16
C LEU A 23 -20.85 -14.27 -9.99
N ARG A 24 -20.04 -15.34 -9.87
CA ARG A 24 -18.79 -15.48 -10.66
C ARG A 24 -19.07 -15.53 -12.16
N GLU A 25 -20.12 -16.26 -12.56
CA GLU A 25 -20.52 -16.34 -13.97
C GLU A 25 -21.02 -14.98 -14.50
N ALA A 26 -21.80 -14.24 -13.71
CA ALA A 26 -22.28 -12.91 -14.08
C ALA A 26 -21.12 -11.93 -14.31
N PHE A 27 -20.12 -11.91 -13.43
CA PHE A 27 -18.90 -11.10 -13.63
C PHE A 27 -18.12 -11.55 -14.86
N SER A 28 -17.96 -12.86 -15.07
CA SER A 28 -17.29 -13.42 -16.26
C SER A 28 -17.96 -12.95 -17.55
N GLN A 29 -19.29 -13.04 -17.64
CA GLN A 29 -20.07 -12.60 -18.80
C GLN A 29 -20.00 -11.09 -19.00
N ALA A 30 -20.13 -10.30 -17.94
CA ALA A 30 -20.02 -8.85 -18.01
C ALA A 30 -18.63 -8.39 -18.51
N PHE A 31 -17.55 -8.95 -17.96
CA PHE A 31 -16.20 -8.62 -18.43
C PHE A 31 -15.93 -9.11 -19.85
N SER A 32 -16.50 -10.24 -20.25
CA SER A 32 -16.44 -10.72 -21.64
C SER A 32 -17.13 -9.75 -22.60
N ALA A 33 -18.32 -9.26 -22.24
CA ALA A 33 -19.05 -8.28 -23.03
C ALA A 33 -18.27 -6.95 -23.18
N LEU A 34 -17.70 -6.45 -22.08
CA LEU A 34 -16.85 -5.25 -22.10
C LEU A 34 -15.60 -5.45 -22.98
N ARG A 35 -14.92 -6.60 -22.85
CA ARG A 35 -13.73 -6.91 -23.66
C ARG A 35 -14.07 -6.93 -25.16
N LYS A 36 -15.19 -7.55 -25.54
CA LYS A 36 -15.66 -7.59 -26.94
C LYS A 36 -15.95 -6.19 -27.51
N ASN A 37 -16.28 -5.23 -26.67
CA ASN A 37 -16.56 -3.85 -27.05
C ASN A 37 -15.38 -2.89 -26.79
N GLY A 38 -14.19 -3.42 -26.49
CA GLY A 38 -12.97 -2.61 -26.27
C GLY A 38 -12.97 -1.80 -24.96
N GLY A 39 -13.90 -2.08 -24.06
CA GLY A 39 -14.07 -1.39 -22.78
C GLY A 39 -15.52 -0.99 -22.51
N GLY A 40 -15.72 -0.11 -21.54
CA GLY A 40 -17.03 0.44 -21.19
C GLY A 40 -17.24 0.56 -19.68
N ILE A 41 -18.50 0.61 -19.27
CA ILE A 41 -18.91 0.76 -17.88
C ILE A 41 -19.59 -0.54 -17.41
N LEU A 42 -19.12 -1.09 -16.29
CA LEU A 42 -19.85 -2.10 -15.54
C LEU A 42 -20.63 -1.42 -14.41
N LEU A 43 -21.95 -1.50 -14.46
CA LEU A 43 -22.82 -1.08 -13.36
C LEU A 43 -23.10 -2.28 -12.45
N VAL A 44 -22.67 -2.18 -11.19
CA VAL A 44 -22.99 -3.17 -10.15
C VAL A 44 -24.06 -2.58 -9.23
N PRO A 45 -25.28 -3.16 -9.19
CA PRO A 45 -26.33 -2.68 -8.29
C PRO A 45 -25.90 -2.72 -6.83
N ALA A 46 -26.44 -1.81 -6.01
CA ALA A 46 -26.19 -1.82 -4.58
C ALA A 46 -26.70 -3.13 -3.93
N GLY A 47 -26.03 -3.56 -2.86
CA GLY A 47 -26.40 -4.74 -2.08
C GLY A 47 -25.22 -5.64 -1.72
N LEU A 48 -25.52 -6.72 -1.00
CA LEU A 48 -24.53 -7.68 -0.54
C LEU A 48 -24.36 -8.84 -1.55
N TYR A 49 -23.14 -9.03 -2.00
CA TYR A 49 -22.73 -10.10 -2.92
C TYR A 49 -21.85 -11.09 -2.17
N ASP A 50 -22.41 -12.23 -1.78
CA ASP A 50 -21.72 -13.27 -1.01
C ASP A 50 -21.13 -14.35 -1.92
N PHE A 51 -19.80 -14.40 -2.00
CA PHE A 51 -19.06 -15.39 -2.79
C PHE A 51 -18.77 -16.68 -2.01
N GLY A 52 -19.25 -16.81 -0.78
CA GLY A 52 -19.11 -18.01 0.04
C GLY A 52 -17.74 -18.14 0.71
N SER A 53 -17.33 -19.38 0.98
CA SER A 53 -16.16 -19.71 1.81
C SER A 53 -14.96 -20.18 0.99
N TYR A 54 -13.75 -19.79 1.41
CA TYR A 54 -12.51 -20.07 0.70
C TYR A 54 -11.43 -20.65 1.63
N ALA A 55 -10.95 -21.85 1.28
CA ALA A 55 -9.85 -22.54 1.97
C ALA A 55 -8.58 -22.65 1.10
N THR A 56 -8.53 -21.97 -0.04
CA THR A 56 -7.39 -21.98 -1.00
C THR A 56 -7.07 -20.55 -1.45
N SER A 57 -5.81 -20.28 -1.81
CA SER A 57 -5.35 -18.95 -2.28
C SER A 57 -5.70 -18.67 -3.74
N THR A 58 -6.90 -19.04 -4.18
CA THR A 58 -7.36 -18.83 -5.55
C THR A 58 -7.99 -17.46 -5.74
N TYR A 59 -7.98 -16.94 -6.96
CA TYR A 59 -8.80 -15.80 -7.33
C TYR A 59 -10.28 -16.19 -7.33
N ILE A 60 -11.14 -15.28 -6.87
CA ILE A 60 -12.58 -15.43 -6.92
C ILE A 60 -13.09 -15.04 -8.31
N ASN A 61 -12.64 -13.87 -8.79
CA ASN A 61 -12.86 -13.39 -10.15
C ASN A 61 -11.52 -13.07 -10.81
N LEU A 62 -11.14 -13.85 -11.83
CA LEU A 62 -9.98 -13.55 -12.66
C LEU A 62 -10.38 -12.75 -13.89
N VAL A 63 -9.72 -11.62 -14.08
CA VAL A 63 -9.97 -10.69 -15.18
C VAL A 63 -8.69 -10.53 -15.99
N LYS A 64 -8.66 -11.14 -17.18
CA LYS A 64 -7.50 -11.06 -18.09
C LYS A 64 -7.74 -10.04 -19.20
N ASP A 65 -6.68 -9.32 -19.58
CA ASP A 65 -6.63 -8.53 -20.82
C ASP A 65 -7.82 -7.57 -20.96
N LEU A 66 -8.20 -6.92 -19.85
CA LEU A 66 -9.30 -5.95 -19.82
C LEU A 66 -8.72 -4.54 -20.01
N SER A 67 -9.39 -3.74 -20.84
CA SER A 67 -8.94 -2.38 -21.17
C SER A 67 -10.08 -1.39 -21.15
N ASN A 68 -9.80 -0.16 -20.71
CA ASN A 68 -10.72 0.98 -20.74
C ASN A 68 -12.06 0.70 -20.06
N VAL A 69 -12.03 0.18 -18.82
CA VAL A 69 -13.24 -0.14 -18.07
C VAL A 69 -13.36 0.68 -16.80
N ALA A 70 -14.56 1.21 -16.57
CA ALA A 70 -14.97 1.74 -15.28
C ALA A 70 -16.00 0.79 -14.63
N ILE A 71 -15.74 0.36 -13.40
CA ILE A 71 -16.64 -0.46 -12.60
C ILE A 71 -17.25 0.45 -11.54
N SER A 72 -18.54 0.76 -11.67
CA SER A 72 -19.30 1.54 -10.71
C SER A 72 -20.05 0.61 -9.77
N ALA A 73 -19.59 0.53 -8.51
CA ALA A 73 -20.08 -0.39 -7.50
C ALA A 73 -20.52 0.33 -6.21
N TYR A 74 -20.94 1.60 -6.31
CA TYR A 74 -21.43 2.38 -5.18
C TYR A 74 -22.61 1.67 -4.49
N GLY A 75 -22.42 1.36 -3.20
CA GLY A 75 -23.40 0.65 -2.38
C GLY A 75 -23.35 -0.88 -2.50
N ALA A 76 -22.46 -1.44 -3.31
CA ALA A 76 -22.22 -2.87 -3.37
C ALA A 76 -21.14 -3.29 -2.36
N THR A 77 -21.38 -4.39 -1.64
CA THR A 77 -20.37 -5.01 -0.77
C THR A 77 -20.12 -6.44 -1.24
N PHE A 78 -18.86 -6.74 -1.57
CA PHE A 78 -18.38 -8.05 -1.96
C PHE A 78 -17.82 -8.77 -0.74
N LYS A 79 -18.42 -9.91 -0.38
CA LYS A 79 -18.05 -10.69 0.80
C LYS A 79 -17.51 -12.05 0.38
N ALA A 80 -16.41 -12.47 0.98
CA ALA A 80 -15.93 -13.85 0.93
C ALA A 80 -15.33 -14.23 2.29
N THR A 81 -15.61 -15.43 2.78
CA THR A 81 -15.20 -15.87 4.11
C THR A 81 -13.99 -16.80 4.03
N THR A 82 -12.84 -16.36 4.52
CA THR A 82 -11.65 -17.24 4.58
C THR A 82 -11.75 -18.25 5.73
N THR A 83 -11.50 -19.52 5.44
CA THR A 83 -11.60 -20.62 6.42
C THR A 83 -10.26 -21.27 6.77
N ALA A 84 -9.21 -21.00 5.99
CA ALA A 84 -7.84 -21.49 6.22
C ALA A 84 -6.81 -20.36 6.09
N SER A 85 -5.53 -20.66 6.37
CA SER A 85 -4.39 -19.74 6.18
C SER A 85 -4.08 -19.53 4.69
N VAL A 86 -4.96 -18.77 4.03
CA VAL A 86 -4.94 -18.54 2.58
C VAL A 86 -5.31 -17.10 2.23
N MET A 87 -4.91 -16.70 1.02
CA MET A 87 -5.00 -15.31 0.54
C MET A 87 -5.74 -15.21 -0.80
N PRO A 88 -7.05 -15.49 -0.84
CA PRO A 88 -7.81 -15.34 -2.08
C PRO A 88 -7.90 -13.87 -2.47
N HIS A 89 -8.09 -13.61 -3.76
CA HIS A 89 -8.31 -12.26 -4.29
C HIS A 89 -9.75 -12.14 -4.80
N MET A 90 -10.53 -11.17 -4.32
CA MET A 90 -11.92 -10.96 -4.79
C MET A 90 -11.94 -10.63 -6.29
N PHE A 91 -11.13 -9.66 -6.71
CA PHE A 91 -10.84 -9.39 -8.11
C PHE A 91 -9.35 -9.48 -8.37
N TYR A 92 -8.96 -10.21 -9.42
CA TYR A 92 -7.58 -10.34 -9.83
C TYR A 92 -7.42 -9.92 -11.28
N PHE A 93 -6.75 -8.80 -11.54
CA PHE A 93 -6.54 -8.28 -12.89
C PHE A 93 -5.15 -8.68 -13.41
N LEU A 94 -5.13 -9.40 -14.52
CA LEU A 94 -3.93 -9.77 -15.23
C LEU A 94 -3.87 -9.02 -16.57
N ASN A 95 -2.78 -8.29 -16.80
CA ASN A 95 -2.53 -7.54 -18.03
C ASN A 95 -3.65 -6.54 -18.38
N PHE A 96 -3.75 -5.47 -17.61
CA PHE A 96 -4.84 -4.50 -17.72
C PHE A 96 -4.38 -3.19 -18.37
N ASN A 97 -5.33 -2.38 -18.83
CA ASN A 97 -5.03 -1.01 -19.21
C ASN A 97 -6.21 -0.09 -18.89
N ASN A 98 -5.97 1.00 -18.15
CA ASN A 98 -6.98 2.01 -17.85
C ASN A 98 -8.26 1.40 -17.22
N ILE A 99 -8.12 0.86 -16.00
CA ILE A 99 -9.21 0.25 -15.23
C ILE A 99 -9.50 1.10 -14.00
N THR A 100 -10.77 1.39 -13.74
CA THR A 100 -11.21 2.06 -12.51
C THR A 100 -12.25 1.20 -11.79
N ILE A 101 -12.11 1.05 -10.47
CA ILE A 101 -13.15 0.52 -9.57
C ILE A 101 -13.59 1.64 -8.64
N ALA A 102 -14.87 1.96 -8.62
CA ALA A 102 -15.42 3.06 -7.81
C ALA A 102 -16.50 2.56 -6.84
N GLY A 103 -16.42 3.00 -5.59
CA GLY A 103 -17.48 2.84 -4.58
C GLY A 103 -17.66 1.43 -3.99
N ALA A 104 -16.77 0.49 -4.32
CA ALA A 104 -16.88 -0.91 -3.91
C ALA A 104 -16.60 -1.10 -2.41
N GLY A 105 -17.40 -1.96 -1.78
CA GLY A 105 -17.17 -2.49 -0.44
C GLY A 105 -16.61 -3.89 -0.42
N PHE A 106 -15.78 -4.20 0.57
CA PHE A 106 -15.19 -5.51 0.73
C PHE A 106 -15.18 -5.96 2.19
N ALA A 107 -15.53 -7.23 2.42
CA ALA A 107 -15.52 -7.82 3.75
C ALA A 107 -15.06 -9.28 3.72
N ASP A 108 -14.26 -9.65 4.71
CA ASP A 108 -13.91 -11.05 4.98
C ASP A 108 -14.15 -11.39 6.47
N PRO A 109 -15.30 -11.96 6.82
CA PRO A 109 -15.60 -12.36 8.21
C PRO A 109 -14.59 -13.34 8.79
N GLY A 110 -13.90 -14.11 7.94
CA GLY A 110 -12.93 -15.12 8.30
C GLY A 110 -11.52 -14.60 8.62
N PHE A 111 -11.24 -13.34 8.30
CA PHE A 111 -9.95 -12.69 8.51
C PHE A 111 -9.51 -12.74 9.97
N THR A 112 -8.20 -12.93 10.15
CA THR A 112 -7.52 -12.73 11.44
C THR A 112 -6.32 -11.82 11.27
N PRO A 113 -6.06 -10.89 12.20
CA PRO A 113 -4.98 -9.91 12.05
C PRO A 113 -3.58 -10.45 12.35
N TRP A 114 -3.45 -11.75 12.62
CA TRP A 114 -2.19 -12.40 12.96
C TRP A 114 -1.34 -12.69 11.72
N ILE A 115 -0.05 -12.97 11.92
CA ILE A 115 0.87 -13.34 10.83
C ILE A 115 0.68 -14.83 10.49
N ASN A 116 -0.52 -15.19 10.07
CA ASN A 116 -0.87 -16.53 9.60
C ASN A 116 -1.36 -16.52 8.15
N TRP A 117 -1.29 -15.36 7.47
CA TRP A 117 -1.69 -15.18 6.07
C TRP A 117 -3.13 -15.63 5.80
N LYS A 118 -4.02 -15.51 6.80
CA LYS A 118 -5.45 -15.79 6.67
C LYS A 118 -6.23 -14.50 6.39
N GLY A 119 -6.65 -14.33 5.15
CA GLY A 119 -7.61 -13.30 4.79
C GLY A 119 -7.62 -12.96 3.30
N MET A 120 -8.69 -12.33 2.86
CA MET A 120 -8.85 -11.92 1.46
C MET A 120 -8.09 -10.63 1.11
N TYR A 121 -7.47 -10.59 -0.06
CA TYR A 121 -7.16 -9.34 -0.75
C TYR A 121 -8.35 -8.90 -1.60
N CYS A 122 -8.76 -7.63 -1.48
CA CYS A 122 -9.92 -7.14 -2.23
C CYS A 122 -9.62 -7.04 -3.73
N VAL A 123 -8.46 -6.49 -4.06
CA VAL A 123 -8.00 -6.38 -5.45
C VAL A 123 -6.54 -6.80 -5.55
N GLY A 124 -6.26 -7.72 -6.48
CA GLY A 124 -4.92 -8.10 -6.89
C GLY A 124 -4.66 -7.65 -8.33
N ILE A 125 -3.45 -7.17 -8.60
CA ILE A 125 -3.00 -6.94 -9.98
C ILE A 125 -1.69 -7.65 -10.27
N GLN A 126 -1.52 -8.06 -11.52
CA GLN A 126 -0.29 -8.63 -12.05
C GLN A 126 -0.16 -8.29 -13.52
N SER A 127 1.06 -8.20 -14.05
CA SER A 127 1.28 -8.04 -15.48
C SER A 127 2.55 -8.71 -15.98
N SER A 128 2.47 -9.29 -17.17
CA SER A 128 3.58 -9.85 -17.94
C SER A 128 3.88 -9.07 -19.21
N LYS A 129 3.15 -7.97 -19.44
CA LYS A 129 3.34 -6.98 -20.50
C LYS A 129 2.95 -5.59 -19.97
N ALA A 130 3.39 -4.53 -20.64
CA ALA A 130 3.11 -3.16 -20.25
C ALA A 130 1.62 -2.93 -19.95
N SER A 131 1.32 -2.58 -18.70
CA SER A 131 -0.02 -2.42 -18.14
C SER A 131 -0.01 -1.22 -17.21
N ARG A 132 -1.01 -0.35 -17.36
CA ARG A 132 -1.01 0.94 -16.64
C ARG A 132 -2.40 1.49 -16.38
N GLY A 133 -2.50 2.43 -15.46
CA GLY A 133 -3.72 3.19 -15.18
C GLY A 133 -4.75 2.37 -14.40
N PHE A 134 -4.35 1.75 -13.30
CA PHE A 134 -5.28 1.11 -12.38
C PHE A 134 -5.73 2.11 -11.31
N ARG A 135 -7.03 2.24 -11.09
CA ARG A 135 -7.60 3.20 -10.15
C ARG A 135 -8.61 2.54 -9.22
N MET A 136 -8.53 2.84 -7.94
CA MET A 136 -9.59 2.57 -6.96
C MET A 136 -10.05 3.89 -6.35
N VAL A 137 -11.34 4.17 -6.38
CA VAL A 137 -11.93 5.43 -5.92
C VAL A 137 -13.05 5.13 -4.93
N ASP A 138 -13.06 5.79 -3.77
CA ASP A 138 -14.09 5.62 -2.73
C ASP A 138 -14.33 4.18 -2.28
N CYS A 139 -13.32 3.31 -2.39
CA CYS A 139 -13.45 1.91 -1.98
C CYS A 139 -13.34 1.78 -0.46
N HIS A 140 -14.03 0.80 0.12
CA HIS A 140 -13.95 0.49 1.54
C HIS A 140 -13.69 -0.99 1.79
N ALA A 141 -12.83 -1.27 2.76
CA ALA A 141 -12.44 -2.61 3.14
C ALA A 141 -12.50 -2.78 4.66
N GLU A 142 -13.12 -3.87 5.11
CA GLU A 142 -13.23 -4.19 6.53
C GLU A 142 -12.91 -5.65 6.80
N ARG A 143 -12.05 -5.91 7.79
CA ARG A 143 -11.64 -7.28 8.16
C ARG A 143 -11.10 -8.03 6.97
N VAL A 144 -10.08 -7.49 6.31
CA VAL A 144 -9.46 -8.10 5.13
C VAL A 144 -7.96 -8.22 5.34
N LEU A 145 -7.32 -9.08 4.55
CA LEU A 145 -5.86 -9.11 4.51
C LEU A 145 -5.32 -7.84 3.86
N GLY A 146 -5.94 -7.36 2.77
CA GLY A 146 -5.55 -6.09 2.15
C GLY A 146 -6.61 -5.51 1.23
N LEU A 147 -6.65 -4.17 1.10
CA LEU A 147 -7.48 -3.52 0.08
C LEU A 147 -6.89 -3.77 -1.32
N PHE A 148 -5.58 -3.63 -1.46
CA PHE A 148 -4.91 -3.76 -2.75
C PHE A 148 -3.56 -4.47 -2.61
N GLY A 149 -3.24 -5.32 -3.58
CA GLY A 149 -1.95 -6.01 -3.68
C GLY A 149 -1.45 -6.13 -5.12
N THR A 150 -0.17 -5.94 -5.33
CA THR A 150 0.52 -6.32 -6.57
C THR A 150 1.20 -7.68 -6.41
N ASN A 151 1.29 -8.41 -7.52
CA ASN A 151 1.88 -9.76 -7.57
C ASN A 151 2.96 -9.87 -8.65
N ASN A 152 3.59 -8.74 -9.01
CA ASN A 152 4.81 -8.71 -9.81
C ASN A 152 6.03 -8.95 -8.90
N ASN A 153 7.18 -9.19 -9.53
CA ASN A 153 8.47 -9.38 -8.86
C ASN A 153 9.55 -8.53 -9.54
N ALA A 154 10.79 -8.57 -9.03
CA ALA A 154 11.92 -7.82 -9.59
C ALA A 154 12.06 -7.96 -11.11
N ALA A 155 11.93 -9.17 -11.65
CA ALA A 155 12.08 -9.47 -13.08
C ALA A 155 10.94 -8.95 -13.97
N THR A 156 9.78 -8.63 -13.38
CA THR A 156 8.57 -8.20 -14.09
C THR A 156 8.12 -6.80 -13.70
N ARG A 157 8.90 -6.07 -12.89
CA ARG A 157 8.53 -4.74 -12.37
C ARG A 157 8.24 -3.71 -13.46
N GLN A 158 8.94 -3.81 -14.59
CA GLN A 158 8.84 -2.91 -15.74
C GLN A 158 7.47 -2.92 -16.43
N PHE A 159 6.61 -3.89 -16.09
CA PHE A 159 5.32 -4.08 -16.75
C PHE A 159 4.15 -3.38 -16.05
N LEU A 160 4.33 -2.86 -14.83
CA LEU A 160 3.28 -2.19 -14.07
C LEU A 160 3.64 -0.73 -13.82
N ALA A 161 2.74 0.20 -14.11
CA ALA A 161 2.89 1.63 -13.83
C ALA A 161 1.52 2.30 -13.58
N ASP A 162 1.52 3.54 -13.08
CA ASP A 162 0.31 4.39 -12.94
C ASP A 162 -0.81 3.68 -12.16
N VAL A 163 -0.60 3.55 -10.85
CA VAL A 163 -1.55 2.95 -9.90
C VAL A 163 -1.99 4.02 -8.91
N ASN A 164 -3.29 4.26 -8.82
CA ASN A 164 -3.89 5.23 -7.90
C ASN A 164 -4.94 4.55 -7.02
N ILE A 165 -4.74 4.54 -5.69
CA ILE A 165 -5.60 3.82 -4.74
C ILE A 165 -6.13 4.78 -3.67
N HIS A 166 -7.43 5.02 -3.69
CA HIS A 166 -8.14 5.83 -2.71
C HIS A 166 -9.15 4.95 -1.96
N GLY A 167 -9.13 5.00 -0.63
CA GLY A 167 -10.09 4.20 0.14
C GLY A 167 -10.04 4.31 1.66
N LYS A 168 -11.00 3.63 2.30
CA LYS A 168 -11.11 3.49 3.76
C LYS A 168 -10.85 2.04 4.14
N VAL A 169 -9.94 1.81 5.07
CA VAL A 169 -9.55 0.45 5.48
C VAL A 169 -9.66 0.29 6.98
N ARG A 170 -10.38 -0.74 7.44
CA ARG A 170 -10.64 -1.00 8.86
C ARG A 170 -10.32 -2.43 9.25
N TYR A 171 -9.71 -2.62 10.41
CA TYR A 171 -9.42 -3.94 10.98
C TYR A 171 -8.70 -4.87 9.98
N ALA A 172 -7.62 -4.40 9.37
CA ALA A 172 -6.96 -5.10 8.28
C ALA A 172 -5.47 -5.35 8.56
N TYR A 173 -4.86 -6.28 7.81
CA TYR A 173 -3.41 -6.42 7.86
C TYR A 173 -2.75 -5.32 7.01
N TYR A 174 -3.12 -5.22 5.74
CA TYR A 174 -2.60 -4.25 4.78
C TYR A 174 -3.68 -3.24 4.36
N GLY A 175 -3.29 -2.00 4.11
CA GLY A 175 -4.03 -1.12 3.21
C GLY A 175 -3.67 -1.47 1.77
N VAL A 176 -2.48 -1.03 1.35
CA VAL A 176 -1.94 -1.21 0.00
C VAL A 176 -0.58 -1.92 0.07
N GLY A 177 -0.44 -3.03 -0.66
CA GLY A 177 0.83 -3.65 -1.02
C GLY A 177 1.18 -3.34 -2.47
N ALA A 178 2.14 -2.46 -2.71
CA ALA A 178 2.51 -1.95 -4.03
C ALA A 178 3.95 -2.32 -4.42
N SER A 179 4.29 -3.59 -4.32
CA SER A 179 5.61 -4.12 -4.63
C SER A 179 5.86 -4.21 -6.15
N PHE A 180 7.07 -3.87 -6.59
CA PHE A 180 7.53 -4.06 -7.97
C PHE A 180 6.62 -3.41 -9.03
N ILE A 181 6.28 -2.14 -8.80
CA ILE A 181 5.68 -1.24 -9.78
C ILE A 181 6.81 -0.35 -10.30
N SER A 182 6.92 -0.18 -11.62
CA SER A 182 7.98 0.61 -12.23
C SER A 182 7.98 2.08 -11.79
N GLU A 183 6.81 2.73 -11.78
CA GLU A 183 6.64 4.13 -11.39
C GLU A 183 5.17 4.55 -11.20
N GLN A 184 4.97 5.75 -10.64
CA GLN A 184 3.70 6.50 -10.59
C GLN A 184 2.66 5.80 -9.69
N VAL A 185 2.94 5.79 -8.39
CA VAL A 185 2.04 5.22 -7.38
C VAL A 185 1.45 6.33 -6.53
N GLN A 186 0.13 6.44 -6.52
CA GLN A 186 -0.61 7.40 -5.68
C GLN A 186 -1.50 6.66 -4.71
N VAL A 187 -1.43 7.02 -3.44
CA VAL A 187 -2.22 6.37 -2.39
C VAL A 187 -2.80 7.44 -1.46
N ASP A 188 -4.11 7.37 -1.22
CA ASP A 188 -4.81 8.18 -0.22
C ASP A 188 -5.73 7.27 0.62
N LEU A 189 -5.31 6.98 1.86
CA LEU A 189 -6.03 6.07 2.74
C LEU A 189 -6.46 6.71 4.05
N ASN A 190 -7.67 6.38 4.46
CA ASN A 190 -8.10 6.52 5.85
C ASN A 190 -8.15 5.13 6.51
N CYS A 191 -7.28 4.93 7.50
CA CYS A 191 -7.06 3.65 8.15
C CYS A 191 -7.49 3.68 9.63
N HIS A 192 -8.18 2.61 10.06
CA HIS A 192 -8.44 2.37 11.47
C HIS A 192 -8.10 0.92 11.83
N ASN A 193 -7.20 0.71 12.81
CA ASN A 193 -6.74 -0.63 13.17
C ASN A 193 -6.23 -1.42 11.95
N VAL A 194 -5.26 -0.85 11.25
CA VAL A 194 -4.60 -1.46 10.09
C VAL A 194 -3.14 -1.69 10.45
N ARG A 195 -2.61 -2.91 10.29
CA ARG A 195 -1.23 -3.20 10.72
C ARG A 195 -0.19 -2.46 9.89
N ARG A 196 -0.35 -2.43 8.57
CA ARG A 196 0.48 -1.65 7.64
C ARG A 196 -0.42 -0.97 6.64
N ALA A 197 -0.53 0.35 6.68
CA ALA A 197 -1.34 1.06 5.69
C ALA A 197 -0.72 0.96 4.30
N PHE A 198 0.62 0.95 4.22
CA PHE A 198 1.33 0.86 2.96
C PHE A 198 2.62 0.06 3.10
N ILE A 199 2.91 -0.79 2.13
CA ILE A 199 4.22 -1.41 1.93
C ILE A 199 4.52 -1.48 0.44
N ALA A 200 5.74 -1.11 0.04
CA ALA A 200 6.18 -1.25 -1.34
C ALA A 200 7.67 -1.56 -1.43
N TYR A 201 8.00 -2.42 -2.38
CA TYR A 201 9.35 -2.77 -2.78
C TYR A 201 9.69 -2.08 -4.09
N ALA A 202 10.90 -1.53 -4.19
CA ALA A 202 11.46 -0.95 -5.42
C ALA A 202 10.60 0.18 -6.03
N MET A 203 10.12 1.09 -5.19
CA MET A 203 9.14 2.10 -5.59
C MET A 203 9.79 3.38 -6.14
N LYS A 204 9.25 3.88 -7.25
CA LYS A 204 9.66 5.16 -7.84
C LYS A 204 8.48 6.09 -8.13
N ASN A 205 8.70 7.40 -8.02
CA ASN A 205 7.73 8.44 -8.39
C ASN A 205 6.38 8.22 -7.68
N ALA A 206 6.35 8.33 -6.35
CA ALA A 206 5.17 8.00 -5.55
C ALA A 206 4.71 9.12 -4.62
N ASP A 207 3.39 9.23 -4.41
CA ASP A 207 2.75 10.14 -3.44
C ASP A 207 1.82 9.33 -2.53
N ILE A 208 2.15 9.26 -1.25
CA ILE A 208 1.49 8.41 -0.25
C ILE A 208 0.94 9.28 0.86
N LYS A 209 -0.39 9.30 0.98
CA LYS A 209 -1.13 10.03 2.02
C LYS A 209 -1.92 9.04 2.85
N VAL A 210 -1.68 9.06 4.17
CA VAL A 210 -2.37 8.18 5.10
C VAL A 210 -2.84 8.96 6.32
N THR A 211 -4.13 8.85 6.63
CA THR A 211 -4.67 9.20 7.94
C THR A 211 -4.92 7.91 8.70
N ALA A 212 -4.26 7.69 9.83
CA ALA A 212 -4.34 6.46 10.59
C ALA A 212 -4.79 6.69 12.03
N SER A 213 -5.67 5.82 12.53
CA SER A 213 -6.03 5.74 13.94
C SER A 213 -5.96 4.30 14.43
N SER A 214 -5.74 4.10 15.73
CA SER A 214 -5.77 2.77 16.33
C SER A 214 -6.32 2.77 17.75
N THR A 215 -6.94 1.66 18.14
CA THR A 215 -7.33 1.38 19.52
C THR A 215 -6.26 0.56 20.23
N GLU A 216 -6.31 0.56 21.56
CA GLU A 216 -5.49 -0.35 22.37
C GLU A 216 -5.77 -1.82 21.99
N ASN A 217 -4.79 -2.69 22.21
CA ASN A 217 -4.85 -4.14 21.98
C ASN A 217 -4.97 -4.62 20.53
N TRP A 218 -5.08 -3.74 19.53
CA TRP A 218 -4.96 -4.17 18.14
C TRP A 218 -3.50 -4.56 17.83
N PRO A 219 -3.24 -5.70 17.16
CA PRO A 219 -1.88 -6.12 16.86
C PRO A 219 -1.16 -5.13 15.97
N GLY A 220 0.08 -4.86 16.34
CA GLY A 220 0.94 -3.91 15.66
C GLY A 220 1.72 -4.43 14.47
N SER A 221 2.52 -3.56 13.87
CA SER A 221 3.58 -3.93 12.91
C SER A 221 4.87 -3.16 13.23
N ASN A 222 5.97 -3.49 12.57
CA ASN A 222 7.21 -2.72 12.72
C ASN A 222 7.14 -1.33 12.04
N GLY A 223 6.20 -1.09 11.11
CA GLY A 223 6.04 0.18 10.41
C GLY A 223 4.65 0.35 9.79
N LEU A 224 4.01 1.51 10.00
CA LEU A 224 2.73 1.85 9.34
C LEU A 224 2.90 1.95 7.81
N ILE A 225 3.93 2.69 7.38
CA ILE A 225 4.39 2.82 6.00
C ILE A 225 5.78 2.19 5.92
N ALA A 226 5.97 1.23 5.01
CA ALA A 226 7.27 0.62 4.76
C ALA A 226 7.70 0.86 3.31
N LEU A 227 8.80 1.59 3.15
CA LEU A 227 9.51 1.77 1.89
C LEU A 227 10.64 0.75 1.88
N VAL A 228 10.59 -0.23 0.97
CA VAL A 228 11.52 -1.36 0.97
C VAL A 228 12.42 -1.30 -0.26
N CYS A 229 13.73 -1.37 -0.02
CA CYS A 229 14.74 -1.52 -1.05
C CYS A 229 15.42 -2.87 -0.81
N ASP A 230 15.23 -3.80 -1.74
CA ASP A 230 15.85 -5.14 -1.65
C ASP A 230 17.30 -5.17 -2.16
N GLY A 231 17.69 -4.10 -2.86
CA GLY A 231 19.01 -3.89 -3.42
C GLY A 231 18.93 -3.27 -4.82
N SER A 232 20.07 -3.00 -5.44
CA SER A 232 20.13 -2.35 -6.76
C SER A 232 19.40 -3.13 -7.85
N ASP A 233 19.51 -4.47 -7.82
CA ASP A 233 18.99 -5.33 -8.88
C ASP A 233 17.48 -5.52 -8.70
N SER A 234 17.06 -5.78 -7.47
CA SER A 234 15.65 -5.91 -7.09
C SER A 234 14.89 -4.58 -7.20
N GLY A 235 15.59 -3.47 -6.97
CA GLY A 235 15.19 -2.11 -7.28
C GLY A 235 15.20 -1.17 -6.08
N ASN A 236 15.62 0.06 -6.35
CA ASN A 236 15.78 1.14 -5.37
C ASN A 236 14.46 1.87 -5.08
N VAL A 237 14.46 2.66 -4.01
CA VAL A 237 13.37 3.60 -3.68
C VAL A 237 13.79 5.02 -4.06
N GLU A 238 12.97 5.71 -4.86
CA GLU A 238 13.36 7.01 -5.42
C GLU A 238 12.19 7.95 -5.70
N ASN A 239 12.36 9.24 -5.42
CA ASN A 239 11.35 10.27 -5.72
C ASN A 239 9.99 9.94 -5.09
N VAL A 240 9.96 9.90 -3.75
CA VAL A 240 8.79 9.48 -2.98
C VAL A 240 8.36 10.58 -2.00
N GLN A 241 7.07 10.88 -1.98
CA GLN A 241 6.46 11.76 -0.98
C GLN A 241 5.58 10.92 -0.06
N VAL A 242 5.75 11.10 1.25
CA VAL A 242 4.96 10.43 2.28
C VAL A 242 4.40 11.46 3.24
N LYS A 243 3.09 11.40 3.49
CA LYS A 243 2.39 12.21 4.49
C LYS A 243 1.51 11.33 5.36
N VAL A 244 1.81 11.29 6.66
CA VAL A 244 1.06 10.54 7.66
C VAL A 244 0.45 11.50 8.67
N ASN A 245 -0.85 11.37 8.93
CA ASN A 245 -1.50 11.92 10.11
C ASN A 245 -1.95 10.75 11.00
N ALA A 246 -1.44 10.67 12.22
CA ALA A 246 -1.66 9.53 13.10
C ALA A 246 -2.23 9.92 14.46
N SER A 247 -3.14 9.10 15.00
CA SER A 247 -3.71 9.26 16.34
C SER A 247 -4.07 7.95 17.03
N GLY A 248 -4.37 8.02 18.33
CA GLY A 248 -4.87 6.89 19.12
C GLY A 248 -3.75 6.11 19.82
N ALA A 249 -3.98 4.81 20.08
CA ALA A 249 -3.05 4.01 20.89
C ALA A 249 -1.62 3.95 20.30
N GLY A 250 -1.53 4.06 18.98
CA GLY A 250 -0.32 3.81 18.24
C GLY A 250 0.13 2.36 18.42
N ILE A 251 -0.07 1.56 17.39
CA ILE A 251 0.28 0.13 17.38
C ILE A 251 1.54 -0.18 16.56
N TYR A 252 2.37 0.80 16.20
CA TYR A 252 3.46 0.63 15.24
C TYR A 252 4.84 0.76 15.91
N GLY A 253 5.83 0.00 15.43
CA GLY A 253 7.23 0.22 15.78
C GLY A 253 7.75 1.57 15.25
N CYS A 254 7.25 1.98 14.08
CA CYS A 254 7.42 3.32 13.55
C CYS A 254 6.28 3.74 12.60
N TYR A 255 6.21 5.02 12.24
CA TYR A 255 5.24 5.50 11.24
C TYR A 255 5.76 5.37 9.81
N VAL A 256 7.02 5.74 9.56
CA VAL A 256 7.69 5.57 8.27
C VAL A 256 8.97 4.76 8.47
N HIS A 257 9.02 3.60 7.81
CA HIS A 257 10.12 2.67 7.84
C HIS A 257 10.88 2.72 6.51
N PHE A 258 12.11 3.23 6.54
CA PHE A 258 13.08 3.14 5.45
C PHE A 258 13.84 1.84 5.62
N TYR A 259 13.40 0.82 4.89
CA TYR A 259 13.78 -0.56 5.11
C TYR A 259 14.66 -1.10 3.98
N HIS A 260 15.97 -1.14 4.20
CA HIS A 260 16.82 -1.96 3.35
C HIS A 260 16.60 -3.43 3.74
N GLN A 261 16.20 -4.27 2.80
CA GLN A 261 15.98 -5.68 3.06
C GLN A 261 16.83 -6.55 2.13
N GLY A 262 17.18 -7.74 2.59
CA GLY A 262 17.85 -8.74 1.77
C GLY A 262 19.38 -8.62 1.72
N PRO A 263 20.03 -9.54 0.99
CA PRO A 263 21.47 -9.74 1.05
C PRO A 263 22.27 -8.87 0.07
N GLU A 264 21.63 -8.21 -0.90
CA GLU A 264 22.34 -7.39 -1.89
C GLU A 264 23.16 -6.29 -1.20
N VAL A 265 24.41 -6.10 -1.61
CA VAL A 265 25.32 -5.13 -0.99
C VAL A 265 24.93 -3.70 -1.39
N ASP A 266 24.59 -3.53 -2.67
CA ASP A 266 24.26 -2.24 -3.27
C ASP A 266 22.77 -1.95 -3.21
N GLY A 267 22.43 -0.67 -3.25
CA GLY A 267 21.05 -0.18 -3.19
C GLY A 267 20.97 1.21 -2.60
N TYR A 268 19.89 1.93 -2.90
CA TYR A 268 19.68 3.28 -2.38
C TYR A 268 18.21 3.58 -2.10
N MET A 269 18.01 4.47 -1.14
CA MET A 269 16.79 5.25 -1.02
C MET A 269 17.15 6.71 -1.18
N ARG A 270 16.54 7.39 -2.16
CA ARG A 270 16.86 8.80 -2.43
C ARG A 270 15.70 9.67 -2.86
N ASP A 271 15.85 10.97 -2.67
CA ASP A 271 14.85 11.97 -3.05
C ASP A 271 13.49 11.67 -2.41
N ILE A 272 13.47 11.61 -1.08
CA ILE A 272 12.27 11.24 -0.31
C ILE A 272 11.91 12.35 0.64
N ASP A 273 10.66 12.83 0.57
CA ASP A 273 10.10 13.75 1.55
C ASP A 273 9.07 13.02 2.41
N ALA A 274 9.36 12.84 3.70
CA ALA A 274 8.49 12.14 4.63
C ALA A 274 8.03 13.06 5.77
N THR A 275 6.71 13.26 5.87
CA THR A 275 6.05 14.06 6.89
C THR A 275 5.18 13.20 7.80
N VAL A 276 5.39 13.27 9.11
CA VAL A 276 4.57 12.55 10.11
C VAL A 276 4.00 13.51 11.17
N ASN A 277 2.68 13.64 11.20
CA ASN A 277 1.97 14.39 12.24
C ASN A 277 1.30 13.40 13.21
N ALA A 278 1.87 13.25 14.40
CA ALA A 278 1.35 12.40 15.47
C ALA A 278 0.60 13.23 16.51
N THR A 279 -0.65 12.88 16.81
CA THR A 279 -1.48 13.55 17.83
C THR A 279 -2.01 12.54 18.83
N ASN A 280 -1.70 12.71 20.12
CA ASN A 280 -2.13 11.83 21.21
C ASN A 280 -1.82 10.35 20.91
N VAL A 281 -0.54 10.06 20.67
CA VAL A 281 -0.04 8.71 20.39
C VAL A 281 0.60 8.14 21.65
N HIS A 282 -0.02 7.11 22.23
CA HIS A 282 0.27 6.67 23.60
C HIS A 282 1.39 5.60 23.74
N SER A 283 2.17 5.33 22.69
CA SER A 283 3.13 4.23 22.63
C SER A 283 4.59 4.66 22.40
N LYS A 284 5.53 3.74 22.64
CA LYS A 284 6.98 3.92 22.47
C LYS A 284 7.43 3.82 20.99
N GLN A 285 6.78 4.53 20.08
CA GLN A 285 7.06 4.42 18.64
C GLN A 285 8.15 5.35 18.16
N ASN A 286 8.79 4.99 17.04
CA ASN A 286 9.60 5.93 16.29
C ASN A 286 8.72 6.70 15.27
N LEU A 287 8.98 7.98 14.99
CA LEU A 287 8.37 8.57 13.80
C LEU A 287 9.00 7.98 12.54
N PHE A 288 10.34 7.91 12.52
CA PHE A 288 11.13 7.40 11.41
C PHE A 288 12.09 6.31 11.88
N LEU A 289 12.17 5.20 11.13
CA LEU A 289 13.09 4.10 11.35
C LEU A 289 13.91 3.84 10.08
N PHE A 290 15.22 3.70 10.24
CA PHE A 290 16.17 3.40 9.17
C PHE A 290 16.97 2.15 9.53
N ASP A 291 16.72 1.03 8.87
CA ASP A 291 17.46 -0.20 9.12
C ASP A 291 17.76 -1.00 7.84
N HIS A 292 18.69 -1.95 7.98
CA HIS A 292 19.01 -2.97 7.00
C HIS A 292 18.86 -4.36 7.64
N GLU A 293 17.97 -5.18 7.11
CA GLU A 293 17.78 -6.56 7.56
C GLU A 293 18.07 -7.57 6.45
N SER A 294 18.95 -8.53 6.74
CA SER A 294 19.26 -9.66 5.86
C SER A 294 19.14 -10.99 6.61
N ASN A 295 19.69 -11.07 7.82
CA ASN A 295 19.53 -12.15 8.79
C ASN A 295 19.45 -11.54 10.21
N GLY A 296 18.41 -10.74 10.42
CA GLY A 296 18.34 -9.79 11.53
C GLY A 296 18.93 -8.42 11.15
N VAL A 297 18.67 -7.44 12.02
CA VAL A 297 19.07 -6.05 11.81
C VAL A 297 20.58 -5.92 11.85
N GLN A 298 21.17 -5.47 10.75
CA GLN A 298 22.59 -5.26 10.61
C GLN A 298 22.99 -3.91 11.20
N PRO A 299 24.07 -3.82 12.00
CA PRO A 299 24.51 -2.55 12.58
C PRO A 299 25.09 -1.59 11.53
N LYS A 300 25.52 -2.11 10.37
CA LYS A 300 26.12 -1.35 9.27
C LYS A 300 25.61 -1.84 7.93
N THR A 301 25.60 -0.96 6.94
CA THR A 301 25.27 -1.27 5.55
C THR A 301 26.06 -0.40 4.59
N ALA A 302 26.35 -0.90 3.38
CA ALA A 302 26.90 -0.09 2.29
C ALA A 302 25.81 0.63 1.49
N ARG A 303 24.53 0.30 1.73
CA ARG A 303 23.41 0.90 1.01
C ARG A 303 23.17 2.33 1.45
N ILE A 304 22.66 3.13 0.53
CA ILE A 304 22.66 4.59 0.64
C ILE A 304 21.32 5.10 1.16
N TRP A 305 21.39 6.08 2.07
CA TRP A 305 20.29 6.96 2.47
C TRP A 305 20.64 8.37 2.01
N ASP A 306 19.98 8.90 0.97
CA ASP A 306 20.42 10.17 0.38
C ASP A 306 19.30 11.12 0.02
N ARG A 307 19.50 12.42 0.24
CA ARG A 307 18.49 13.47 -0.03
C ARG A 307 17.10 13.11 0.51
N ILE A 308 17.04 12.65 1.76
CA ILE A 308 15.79 12.32 2.45
C ILE A 308 15.43 13.47 3.39
N SER A 309 14.31 14.16 3.19
CA SER A 309 13.78 15.14 4.14
C SER A 309 12.80 14.50 5.11
N LEU A 310 12.98 14.76 6.40
CA LEU A 310 12.09 14.37 7.48
C LEU A 310 11.45 15.61 8.08
N ASP A 311 10.11 15.64 8.12
CA ASP A 311 9.34 16.70 8.76
C ASP A 311 8.15 16.14 9.56
N GLY A 312 7.50 16.97 10.36
CA GLY A 312 6.33 16.54 11.11
C GLY A 312 6.03 17.31 12.38
N SER A 313 5.16 16.72 13.18
CA SER A 313 4.75 17.28 14.46
C SER A 313 4.36 16.21 15.45
N VAL A 314 4.62 16.47 16.73
CA VAL A 314 4.09 15.68 17.84
C VAL A 314 3.24 16.62 18.69
N THR A 315 1.97 16.27 18.86
CA THR A 315 1.04 16.94 19.77
C THR A 315 0.67 15.97 20.89
N GLY A 316 0.93 16.35 22.14
CA GLY A 316 0.83 15.47 23.30
C GLY A 316 2.18 14.81 23.66
N SER A 317 2.16 13.78 24.50
CA SER A 317 3.36 13.03 24.86
C SER A 317 3.71 12.00 23.78
N LEU A 318 5.02 11.86 23.48
CA LEU A 318 5.57 10.76 22.69
C LEU A 318 6.59 10.02 23.58
N ALA A 319 6.33 8.75 23.86
CA ALA A 319 7.21 7.93 24.70
C ALA A 319 8.37 7.29 23.94
N GLY A 320 8.35 7.34 22.60
CA GLY A 320 9.39 6.78 21.73
C GLY A 320 10.38 7.84 21.22
N ARG A 321 10.87 7.68 19.99
CA ARG A 321 11.90 8.57 19.40
C ARG A 321 11.39 9.25 18.14
N ILE A 322 11.98 10.38 17.79
CA ILE A 322 11.73 10.97 16.46
C ILE A 322 12.39 10.10 15.38
N ILE A 323 13.67 9.76 15.57
CA ILE A 323 14.45 8.96 14.63
C ILE A 323 15.10 7.78 15.35
N SER A 324 15.07 6.61 14.72
CA SER A 324 15.90 5.46 15.09
C SER A 324 16.68 4.99 13.86
N ASN A 325 17.98 4.78 14.01
CA ASN A 325 18.86 4.28 12.95
C ASN A 325 19.78 3.18 13.51
N PRO A 326 19.29 1.94 13.68
CA PRO A 326 20.15 0.83 14.10
C PRO A 326 21.17 0.41 13.02
N SER A 327 20.97 0.78 11.76
CA SER A 327 21.86 0.41 10.64
C SER A 327 22.56 1.63 10.04
N PHE A 328 23.82 1.81 10.41
CA PHE A 328 24.65 2.90 9.90
C PHE A 328 25.06 2.66 8.44
N SER A 329 24.75 3.58 7.53
CA SER A 329 25.33 3.56 6.18
C SER A 329 26.79 4.01 6.22
N THR A 330 27.69 3.21 5.65
CA THR A 330 29.10 3.57 5.44
C THR A 330 29.32 4.38 4.15
N SER A 331 28.28 4.50 3.31
CA SER A 331 28.34 5.19 2.04
C SER A 331 27.91 6.66 2.18
N PRO A 332 28.38 7.57 1.32
CA PRO A 332 27.98 8.96 1.38
C PRO A 332 26.48 9.11 1.11
N GLY A 333 25.85 9.99 1.86
CA GLY A 333 24.42 10.30 1.77
C GLY A 333 24.05 11.43 2.71
N THR A 334 22.81 11.89 2.63
CA THR A 334 22.29 12.94 3.52
C THR A 334 20.82 12.69 3.88
N VAL A 335 20.50 12.85 5.17
CA VAL A 335 19.13 12.90 5.68
C VAL A 335 18.93 14.24 6.37
N PHE A 336 18.03 15.07 5.85
CA PHE A 336 17.68 16.37 6.39
C PHE A 336 16.53 16.26 7.38
N VAL A 337 16.72 16.78 8.59
CA VAL A 337 15.71 16.79 9.65
C VAL A 337 15.23 18.22 9.84
N SER A 338 13.92 18.46 9.73
CA SER A 338 13.36 19.80 9.89
C SER A 338 13.72 20.41 11.25
N GLU A 339 13.81 21.75 11.33
CA GLU A 339 14.12 22.47 12.57
C GLU A 339 13.24 22.03 13.74
N LYS A 340 11.95 21.83 13.47
CA LYS A 340 10.96 21.38 14.45
C LYS A 340 11.30 20.02 15.02
N LEU A 341 11.62 19.05 14.16
CA LEU A 341 12.00 17.70 14.60
C LEU A 341 13.39 17.68 15.25
N ALA A 342 14.32 18.49 14.75
CA ALA A 342 15.67 18.65 15.31
C ALA A 342 15.67 19.26 16.72
N GLY A 343 14.61 19.99 17.10
CA GLY A 343 14.38 20.44 18.49
C GLY A 343 13.87 19.33 19.42
N LEU A 344 13.41 18.21 18.87
CA LEU A 344 12.84 17.07 19.60
C LEU A 344 13.77 15.83 19.62
N THR A 345 14.94 15.92 18.99
CA THR A 345 15.89 14.81 18.89
C THR A 345 17.34 15.30 18.97
N ASP A 346 18.18 14.51 19.62
CA ASP A 346 19.61 14.80 19.76
C ASP A 346 20.39 14.28 18.54
N LEU A 347 20.53 15.15 17.53
CA LEU A 347 21.21 14.80 16.28
C LEU A 347 22.69 14.43 16.48
N SER A 348 23.33 14.83 17.58
CA SER A 348 24.72 14.47 17.87
C SER A 348 24.91 12.97 18.16
N LYS A 349 23.83 12.27 18.50
CA LYS A 349 23.79 10.81 18.70
C LYS A 349 23.45 10.04 17.43
N LEU A 350 23.14 10.73 16.34
CA LEU A 350 22.90 10.12 15.05
C LEU A 350 24.19 10.20 14.19
N PRO A 351 24.28 9.35 13.15
CA PRO A 351 25.35 9.48 12.16
C PRO A 351 25.44 10.87 11.54
N ALA A 352 26.65 11.29 11.15
CA ALA A 352 26.93 12.64 10.62
C ALA A 352 26.19 13.01 9.33
N TYR A 353 25.58 12.03 8.64
CA TYR A 353 24.73 12.27 7.48
C TYR A 353 23.31 12.73 7.88
N PHE A 354 22.90 12.60 9.13
CA PHE A 354 21.69 13.26 9.65
C PHE A 354 22.01 14.71 9.99
N ARG A 355 21.38 15.64 9.29
CA ARG A 355 21.67 17.07 9.38
C ARG A 355 20.39 17.84 9.60
N ARG A 356 20.48 18.92 10.37
CA ARG A 356 19.39 19.88 10.49
C ARG A 356 19.19 20.59 9.15
N LYS A 357 17.96 20.61 8.63
CA LYS A 357 17.60 21.34 7.41
C LYS A 357 17.66 22.83 7.69
N LYS A 358 18.57 23.54 7.02
CA LYS A 358 18.61 25.00 7.10
C LYS A 358 17.41 25.58 6.35
N THR A 359 16.82 26.65 6.88
CA THR A 359 15.56 27.27 6.40
C THR A 359 15.56 27.69 4.91
N ASN A 360 16.72 27.69 4.24
CA ASN A 360 16.89 28.11 2.84
C ASN A 360 17.52 27.04 1.90
N GLU A 361 17.68 25.79 2.34
CA GLU A 361 18.11 24.69 1.45
C GLU A 361 16.87 24.13 0.73
N LEU A 362 16.47 24.78 -0.36
CA LEU A 362 15.69 24.13 -1.42
C LEU A 362 16.63 23.16 -2.14
N PHE A 363 16.12 21.98 -2.54
CA PHE A 363 16.79 21.10 -3.48
C PHE A 363 17.00 21.88 -4.78
N THR A 364 18.11 22.58 -4.87
CA THR A 364 18.59 23.11 -6.15
C THR A 364 19.10 21.90 -6.89
N GLU A 365 18.41 21.59 -7.99
CA GLU A 365 18.82 20.56 -8.95
C GLU A 365 20.32 20.69 -9.20
N ILE A 366 21.10 19.74 -8.68
CA ILE A 366 22.43 19.50 -9.21
C ILE A 366 22.16 18.73 -10.50
N GLN A 367 22.18 19.47 -11.62
CA GLN A 367 22.15 18.92 -12.98
C GLN A 367 23.33 17.97 -13.22
#